data_AF-A0A1G2RTH7-F1
#
_entry.id   AF-A0A1G2RTH7-F1
#
_cell.length_a   1.000
_cell.length_b   1.000
_cell.length_c   1.000
_cell.angle_alpha   90.00
_cell.angle_beta   90.00
_cell.angle_gamma   90.00
#
_symmetry.space_group_name_H-M   'P 1'
#
loop_
_entity.id
_entity.type
_entity.pdbx_description
1 polymer ?
#
loop_
_entity_poly.entity_id
_entity_poly.type
_entity_poly.pdbx_seq_one_letter_code
_entity_poly.pdbx_strand_id
1 'polypeptide(L)' 'MSRKIIKIAKGPFEVKPQKESVFICMCGLSKNQPFYDGSHKKTLDEPEGVIYEYDEQGRRKEVNQI' A
#
# COMPACT_ATOMS: atom_id res chain seq x y z
N MET A 1 4.43 18.01 -0.49
CA MET A 1 3.58 16.79 -0.55
C MET A 1 3.35 16.29 0.86
N SER A 2 2.16 16.50 1.43
CA SER A 2 1.79 16.03 2.76
C SER A 2 1.02 14.71 2.64
N ARG A 3 1.52 13.65 3.26
CA ARG A 3 0.82 12.35 3.35
C ARG A 3 0.05 12.29 4.67
N LYS A 4 -1.26 12.01 4.61
CA LYS A 4 -2.06 11.71 5.81
C LYS A 4 -1.72 10.29 6.29
N ILE A 5 -0.99 10.21 7.40
CA ILE A 5 -0.61 8.93 8.03
C ILE A 5 -1.53 8.71 9.24
N ILE A 6 -2.33 7.65 9.24
CA ILE A 6 -3.07 7.20 10.42
C ILE A 6 -2.18 6.22 11.17
N LYS A 7 -1.55 6.67 12.26
CA LYS A 7 -0.59 5.86 13.03
C LYS A 7 -1.33 5.00 14.07
N ILE A 8 -1.59 3.76 13.71
CA ILE A 8 -2.15 2.73 14.61
C ILE A 8 -1.06 1.98 15.39
N ALA A 9 0.13 1.80 14.81
CA ALA A 9 1.23 1.08 15.44
C ALA A 9 2.00 1.95 16.46
N LYS A 10 2.39 1.34 17.60
CA LYS A 10 3.12 2.01 18.70
C LYS A 10 4.64 1.84 18.63
N GLY A 11 5.17 1.07 17.69
CA GLY A 11 6.61 0.76 17.58
C GLY A 11 6.98 0.12 16.24
N PRO A 12 8.28 -0.19 16.02
CA PRO A 12 8.75 -0.87 14.82
C PRO A 12 8.21 -2.30 14.73
N PHE A 13 8.04 -2.80 13.51
CA PHE A 13 7.71 -4.19 13.25
C PHE A 13 8.99 -4.97 12.98
N GLU A 14 9.34 -5.90 13.86
CA GLU A 14 10.50 -6.77 13.67
C GLU A 14 10.17 -7.88 12.67
N VAL A 15 11.00 -8.00 11.63
CA VAL A 15 10.95 -9.13 10.70
C VAL A 15 12.12 -10.05 11.04
N LYS A 16 11.82 -11.28 11.46
CA LYS A 16 12.84 -12.28 11.76
C LYS A 16 13.62 -12.66 10.48
N PRO A 17 14.92 -12.95 10.56
CA PRO A 17 15.68 -13.47 9.44
C PRO A 17 15.05 -14.76 8.90
N GLN A 18 14.83 -14.81 7.59
CA GLN A 18 14.28 -15.98 6.90
C GLN A 18 15.31 -16.52 5.91
N LYS A 19 15.20 -17.82 5.60
CA LYS A 19 16.01 -18.43 4.53
C LYS A 19 15.61 -17.94 3.14
N GLU A 20 14.37 -17.47 3.01
CA GLU A 20 13.76 -17.03 1.76
C GLU A 20 13.60 -15.51 1.74
N SER A 21 13.56 -14.97 0.52
CA SER A 21 13.33 -13.54 0.30
C SER A 21 11.95 -13.13 0.79
N VAL A 22 11.91 -12.07 1.60
CA VAL A 22 10.67 -11.43 2.05
C VAL A 22 10.48 -10.14 1.26
N PHE A 23 9.29 -9.97 0.69
CA PHE A 23 8.92 -8.77 -0.04
C PHE A 23 8.02 -7.89 0.82
N ILE A 24 8.37 -6.61 0.92
CA ILE A 24 7.62 -5.61 1.69
C ILE A 24 6.68 -4.84 0.75
N CYS A 25 5.43 -4.65 1.18
CA CYS A 25 4.44 -3.92 0.40
C CYS A 25 4.79 -2.44 0.35
N MET A 26 4.97 -1.91 -0.86
CA MET A 26 5.18 -0.48 -1.11
C MET A 26 3.94 0.20 -1.72
N CYS A 27 3.00 -0.55 -2.30
CA CYS A 27 1.79 0.01 -2.92
C CYS A 27 0.71 0.41 -1.92
N GLY A 28 0.79 -0.03 -0.66
CA GLY A 28 -0.20 0.30 0.38
C GLY A 28 -1.48 -0.54 0.36
N LEU A 29 -1.74 -1.32 -0.69
CA LEU A 29 -2.99 -2.10 -0.86
C LEU A 29 -2.97 -3.53 -0.29
N SER A 30 -1.83 -3.98 0.26
CA SER A 30 -1.75 -5.33 0.84
C SER A 30 -2.71 -5.48 2.01
N LYS A 31 -3.39 -6.63 2.09
CA LYS A 31 -4.19 -7.03 3.25
C LYS A 31 -3.35 -7.66 4.35
N ASN A 32 -2.09 -7.98 4.07
CA ASN A 32 -1.15 -8.61 4.98
C ASN A 32 0.03 -7.68 5.31
N GLN A 33 -0.24 -6.38 5.54
CA GLN A 33 0.80 -5.41 5.86
C GLN A 33 1.63 -5.86 7.07
N PRO A 34 2.97 -5.70 7.04
CA PRO A 34 3.77 -4.96 6.05
C PRO A 34 4.14 -5.76 4.79
N PHE A 35 3.72 -7.01 4.68
CA PHE A 35 4.18 -7.93 3.65
C PHE A 35 3.44 -7.77 2.33
N TYR A 36 4.14 -8.10 1.25
CA TYR A 36 3.59 -8.20 -0.08
C TYR A 36 2.65 -9.41 -0.21
N ASP A 37 1.49 -9.22 -0.85
CA ASP A 37 0.44 -10.25 -1.02
C ASP A 37 -0.09 -10.38 -2.46
N GLY A 38 0.54 -9.70 -3.44
CA GLY A 38 0.03 -9.66 -4.82
C GLY A 38 -0.73 -8.39 -5.19
N SER A 39 -1.20 -7.59 -4.23
CA SER A 39 -2.14 -6.48 -4.51
C SER A 39 -1.56 -5.35 -5.36
N HIS A 40 -0.23 -5.26 -5.52
CA HIS A 40 0.44 -4.28 -6.39
C HIS A 40 -0.03 -4.33 -7.85
N LYS A 41 -0.56 -5.46 -8.31
CA LYS A 41 -1.06 -5.60 -9.68
C LYS A 41 -2.18 -4.61 -10.03
N LYS A 42 -2.92 -4.13 -9.01
CA LYS A 42 -3.99 -3.15 -9.17
C LYS A 42 -3.50 -1.73 -9.49
N THR A 43 -2.23 -1.44 -9.24
CA THR A 43 -1.64 -0.11 -9.42
C THR A 43 -0.75 -0.03 -10.66
N LEU A 44 -0.64 -1.10 -11.46
CA LEU A 44 0.31 -1.17 -12.59
C LEU A 44 -0.08 -0.27 -13.77
N ASP A 45 -1.37 -0.01 -13.93
CA ASP A 45 -1.96 0.81 -14.98
C ASP A 45 -2.28 2.23 -14.51
N GLU A 46 -1.85 2.62 -13.30
CA GLU A 46 -2.03 3.97 -12.79
C GLU A 46 -1.04 4.93 -13.48
N PRO A 47 -1.52 5.93 -14.23
CA PRO A 47 -0.65 6.91 -14.86
C PRO A 47 -0.02 7.84 -13.83
N GLU A 48 1.16 8.37 -14.16
CA GLU A 48 1.86 9.33 -13.32
C GLU A 48 1.01 10.60 -13.13
N GLY A 49 0.93 11.10 -11.89
CA GLY A 49 0.22 12.33 -11.56
C GLY A 49 -1.28 12.19 -11.32
N VAL A 50 -1.86 10.99 -11.48
CA VAL A 50 -3.27 10.73 -11.14
C VAL A 50 -3.38 10.12 -9.74
N ILE A 51 -4.35 10.58 -8.95
CA ILE A 51 -4.58 10.10 -7.59
C ILE A 51 -5.82 9.20 -7.57
N TYR A 52 -5.64 8.02 -6.98
CA TYR A 52 -6.71 7.06 -6.76
C TYR A 52 -7.01 6.89 -5.27
N GLU A 53 -8.30 6.86 -4.93
CA GLU A 53 -8.78 6.43 -3.61
C GLU A 53 -9.39 5.03 -3.72
N TYR A 54 -8.94 4.14 -2.84
CA TYR A 54 -9.39 2.76 -2.76
C TYR A 54 -10.35 2.58 -1.58
N ASP A 55 -11.50 1.96 -1.83
CA ASP A 55 -12.46 1.64 -0.78
C ASP A 55 -12.19 0.27 -0.11
N GLU A 56 -12.97 -0.07 0.92
CA GLU A 56 -12.85 -1.34 1.65
C GLU A 56 -13.12 -2.58 0.76
N GLN A 57 -13.87 -2.40 -0.34
CA GLN A 57 -14.15 -3.46 -1.32
C GLN A 57 -13.03 -3.57 -2.37
N GLY A 58 -12.06 -2.65 -2.34
CA GLY A 58 -10.94 -2.58 -3.26
C GLY A 58 -11.28 -1.99 -4.62
N ARG A 59 -12.40 -1.27 -4.74
CA ARG A 59 -12.75 -0.45 -5.91
C ARG A 59 -11.95 0.85 -5.84
N ARG A 60 -11.46 1.32 -6.99
CA ARG A 60 -10.72 2.59 -7.09
C ARG A 60 -11.59 3.66 -7.73
N LYS A 61 -11.47 4.89 -7.26
CA LYS A 61 -12.02 6.09 -7.91
C LYS A 61 -10.89 7.09 -8.12
N GLU A 62 -10.87 7.73 -9.29
CA GLU A 62 -10.00 8.88 -9.52
C GLU A 62 -10.48 10.03 -8.65
N VAL A 63 -9.52 10.64 -7.94
CA VAL A 63 -9.76 11.83 -7.14
C VAL A 63 -9.03 12.96 -7.83
N ASN A 64 -9.80 13.83 -8.50
CA ASN A 64 -9.26 15.09 -8.98
C ASN A 64 -8.79 15.88 -7.76
N GLN A 65 -7.48 16.08 -7.66
CA GLN A 65 -6.91 17.09 -6.78
C GLN A 65 -7.47 18.44 -7.24
N ILE A 66 -8.17 19.13 -6.34
CA ILE A 66 -8.47 20.57 -6.46
C ILE A 66 -7.14 21.32 -6.46
#